data_AF-A0A5C3DP79-F1
#
_entry.id   AF-A0A5C3DP79-F1
#
_cell.length_a   1.000
_cell.length_b   1.000
_cell.length_c   1.000
_cell.angle_alpha   90.00
_cell.angle_beta   90.00
_cell.angle_gamma   90.00
#
_symmetry.space_group_name_H-M   'P 1'
#
loop_
_entity.id
_entity.type
_entity.pdbx_description
1 polymer ?
#
loop_
_entity_poly.entity_id
_entity_poly.type
_entity_poly.pdbx_seq_one_letter_code
_entity_poly.pdbx_strand_id
1 'polypeptide(L)'
;MRQTRIDEQKSSGSSKGDEASNTPTEEQAIAGSKRKETASAAGGEASENDRSKSRKTEPSENKHEDTDQPASSGQEGSNKDGGSMPANLSADQRKVDNKLKGDDVEINNDASGSDQSNKETGSSSKEVPWHVSEKGLVYFFYRPKVQSADKAESTSTESLDDVQNTFMLLVPRASESDTAPANGADDKKASAKEEQDDKRKPPNPTAYRLVSLGKKRMPSPEVALKSGQEPGGIGGRHSEAIWAQVADIGADLNTIAEGMGEEHYSTKTRGDRIKPAARPAGRGHYALSIKRTDPPSSREVRLTYHLSHPSSKDFGQVQEELGLHPSSSVLMQMRNPTLAPTGPGAPAAGLPKEKRAILTKEELQDNFGGDVNKKDNRYARPEEPSLLDRQGVELLLIKREQQEEDGLKGLGDEQSEALAKLAEQDGENLSDEAILEELKLSTKDTEVEALSGDWI
;
A
#
# COMPACT_ATOMS: atom_id res chain seq x y z
N MET A 1 -70.12 53.55 9.29
CA MET A 1 -68.85 52.80 9.49
C MET A 1 -68.65 51.97 8.22
N ARG A 2 -67.95 52.51 7.22
CA ARG A 2 -66.54 52.19 6.88
C ARG A 2 -66.30 50.70 6.56
N GLN A 3 -66.41 50.41 5.26
CA GLN A 3 -65.90 49.24 4.57
C GLN A 3 -65.17 49.74 3.31
N THR A 4 -63.95 49.24 3.07
CA THR A 4 -63.02 49.39 1.91
C THR A 4 -61.61 49.09 2.47
N ARG A 5 -60.65 48.52 1.74
CA ARG A 5 -60.43 48.51 0.28
C ARG A 5 -59.61 47.27 -0.15
N ILE A 6 -59.97 46.67 -1.28
CA ILE A 6 -59.16 45.78 -2.13
C ILE A 6 -59.33 46.33 -3.58
N ASP A 7 -58.48 45.89 -4.53
CA ASP A 7 -58.46 46.21 -5.97
C ASP A 7 -57.95 47.63 -6.37
N GLU A 8 -57.32 47.89 -7.53
CA GLU A 8 -57.01 47.05 -8.73
C GLU A 8 -55.89 47.70 -9.62
N GLN A 9 -55.65 47.13 -10.82
CA GLN A 9 -55.07 47.69 -12.08
C GLN A 9 -53.59 47.33 -12.40
N LYS A 10 -53.26 46.52 -13.44
CA LYS A 10 -53.37 46.64 -14.94
C LYS A 10 -52.11 47.33 -15.55
N SER A 11 -51.56 46.97 -16.73
CA SER A 11 -52.00 46.12 -17.87
C SER A 11 -50.84 45.63 -18.80
N SER A 12 -51.15 44.62 -19.65
CA SER A 12 -50.60 44.20 -20.98
C SER A 12 -49.58 45.08 -21.75
N GLY A 13 -48.77 44.62 -22.71
CA GLY A 13 -48.59 43.31 -23.45
C GLY A 13 -47.51 43.51 -24.55
N SER A 14 -46.74 42.53 -25.04
CA SER A 14 -47.03 41.45 -26.03
C SER A 14 -46.31 41.66 -27.40
N SER A 15 -45.79 40.56 -27.96
CA SER A 15 -45.21 40.36 -29.33
C SER A 15 -43.89 41.06 -29.71
N LYS A 16 -43.15 40.66 -30.77
CA LYS A 16 -42.66 39.36 -31.34
C LYS A 16 -41.97 39.68 -32.70
N GLY A 17 -40.85 39.03 -33.02
CA GLY A 17 -40.18 39.08 -34.33
C GLY A 17 -39.33 40.35 -34.58
N ASP A 18 -38.37 40.36 -35.51
CA ASP A 18 -37.69 39.26 -36.22
C ASP A 18 -36.41 39.80 -36.93
N GLU A 19 -35.63 38.92 -37.56
CA GLU A 19 -34.59 39.19 -38.58
C GLU A 19 -33.22 39.84 -38.24
N ALA A 20 -32.17 39.01 -38.41
CA ALA A 20 -30.96 39.21 -39.24
C ALA A 20 -30.19 40.57 -39.19
N SER A 21 -28.86 40.58 -39.00
CA SER A 21 -27.93 40.07 -40.04
C SER A 21 -26.44 40.22 -39.67
N ASN A 22 -25.62 39.46 -40.40
CA ASN A 22 -24.19 39.63 -40.70
C ASN A 22 -23.09 39.44 -39.64
N THR A 23 -22.14 38.62 -40.10
CA THR A 23 -20.86 38.17 -39.56
C THR A 23 -19.72 39.16 -39.95
N PRO A 24 -18.44 38.80 -39.82
CA PRO A 24 -17.60 39.10 -38.66
C PRO A 24 -16.48 40.11 -39.01
N THR A 25 -15.60 40.42 -38.06
CA THR A 25 -14.31 41.04 -38.40
C THR A 25 -13.21 40.49 -37.49
N GLU A 26 -12.17 39.93 -38.11
CA GLU A 26 -10.88 39.71 -37.47
C GLU A 26 -10.24 41.07 -37.14
N GLU A 27 -9.50 41.20 -36.03
CA GLU A 27 -8.06 41.40 -36.14
C GLU A 27 -7.33 41.39 -34.79
N GLN A 28 -6.25 40.62 -34.79
CA GLN A 28 -4.91 40.90 -34.24
C GLN A 28 -4.72 41.37 -32.78
N ALA A 29 -3.87 40.58 -32.13
CA ALA A 29 -3.15 40.84 -30.89
C ALA A 29 -2.33 42.15 -30.88
N ILE A 30 -2.21 42.75 -29.68
CA ILE A 30 -1.08 43.61 -29.31
C ILE A 30 -0.54 43.15 -27.94
N ALA A 31 0.78 43.17 -27.79
CA ALA A 31 1.49 42.67 -26.62
C ALA A 31 2.00 43.78 -25.67
N GLY A 32 2.25 43.44 -24.40
CA GLY A 32 3.05 44.21 -23.43
C GLY A 32 2.25 45.23 -22.59
N SER A 33 2.57 45.47 -21.31
CA SER A 33 3.92 45.73 -20.82
C SER A 33 4.10 45.54 -19.29
N LYS A 34 5.36 45.65 -18.86
CA LYS A 34 5.90 45.41 -17.49
C LYS A 34 5.62 46.54 -16.49
N ARG A 35 5.54 46.18 -15.19
CA ARG A 35 6.21 46.77 -13.98
C ARG A 35 5.41 46.39 -12.70
N LYS A 36 5.95 46.37 -11.48
CA LYS A 36 7.25 46.82 -10.93
C LYS A 36 7.58 46.05 -9.63
N GLU A 37 8.85 45.87 -9.30
CA GLU A 37 9.30 45.67 -7.91
C GLU A 37 9.43 47.03 -7.18
N THR A 38 9.34 47.00 -5.85
CA THR A 38 9.93 48.02 -4.96
C THR A 38 10.39 47.36 -3.65
N ALA A 39 11.57 47.74 -3.17
CA ALA A 39 12.19 47.27 -1.94
C ALA A 39 12.52 48.42 -0.97
N SER A 40 12.63 48.11 0.32
CA SER A 40 13.34 48.86 1.38
C SER A 40 13.51 47.90 2.57
N ALA A 41 14.71 47.55 3.09
CA ALA A 41 15.79 48.37 3.68
C ALA A 41 15.35 49.11 4.96
N ALA A 42 16.09 49.16 6.08
CA ALA A 42 17.39 48.59 6.54
C ALA A 42 17.28 48.37 8.08
N GLY A 43 18.14 47.72 8.87
CA GLY A 43 19.62 47.62 9.01
C GLY A 43 19.90 47.44 10.54
N GLY A 44 21.04 47.05 11.11
CA GLY A 44 22.35 46.48 10.69
C GLY A 44 22.94 45.75 11.94
N GLU A 45 24.22 45.66 12.32
CA GLU A 45 25.56 46.00 11.76
C GLU A 45 26.65 45.18 12.50
N ALA A 46 27.83 44.95 11.88
CA ALA A 46 29.16 44.64 12.47
C ALA A 46 29.39 43.31 13.26
N SER A 47 30.59 42.67 13.28
CA SER A 47 31.91 42.99 12.68
C SER A 47 32.76 41.76 12.27
N GLU A 48 33.41 41.90 11.11
CA GLU A 48 34.76 41.47 10.66
C GLU A 48 35.72 40.60 11.52
N ASN A 49 36.31 39.56 10.90
CA ASN A 49 37.74 39.46 10.50
C ASN A 49 38.05 38.08 9.86
N ASP A 50 39.21 37.82 9.25
CA ASP A 50 39.75 38.32 7.96
C ASP A 50 40.71 37.25 7.36
N ARG A 51 40.89 37.25 6.03
CA ARG A 51 41.97 36.65 5.18
C ARG A 51 42.70 35.36 5.62
N SER A 52 42.92 34.41 4.70
CA SER A 52 43.86 34.66 3.57
C SER A 52 43.73 33.67 2.39
N LYS A 53 44.28 34.08 1.23
CA LYS A 53 44.22 33.39 -0.08
C LYS A 53 45.59 32.87 -0.53
N SER A 54 45.61 31.82 -1.37
CA SER A 54 46.33 31.68 -2.67
C SER A 54 46.15 30.23 -3.15
N ARG A 55 45.76 29.82 -4.38
CA ARG A 55 45.69 30.33 -5.77
C ARG A 55 46.86 29.94 -6.72
N LYS A 56 46.69 28.75 -7.34
CA LYS A 56 47.00 28.33 -8.73
C LYS A 56 48.44 28.00 -9.22
N THR A 57 48.42 27.03 -10.16
CA THR A 57 49.22 26.81 -11.39
C THR A 57 50.54 26.00 -11.38
N GLU A 58 50.39 24.78 -11.91
CA GLU A 58 51.26 23.97 -12.81
C GLU A 58 52.01 24.77 -13.92
N PRO A 59 53.03 24.23 -14.65
CA PRO A 59 52.91 22.95 -15.41
C PRO A 59 54.18 22.09 -15.74
N SER A 60 53.91 21.01 -16.49
CA SER A 60 54.65 20.42 -17.65
C SER A 60 55.64 19.23 -17.54
N GLU A 61 55.32 18.22 -18.38
CA GLU A 61 56.18 17.27 -19.14
C GLU A 61 57.01 16.17 -18.43
N ASN A 62 56.68 14.89 -18.70
CA ASN A 62 57.28 14.18 -19.86
C ASN A 62 56.49 12.93 -20.32
N LYS A 63 56.84 12.36 -21.47
CA LYS A 63 56.14 11.30 -22.23
C LYS A 63 56.57 9.87 -21.84
N HIS A 64 55.74 8.86 -22.13
CA HIS A 64 56.04 7.86 -23.18
C HIS A 64 54.81 7.04 -23.59
N GLU A 65 54.79 6.63 -24.87
CA GLU A 65 53.79 5.75 -25.48
C GLU A 65 54.09 4.27 -25.17
N ASP A 66 53.07 3.40 -25.20
CA ASP A 66 53.08 2.34 -26.21
C ASP A 66 51.66 1.80 -26.52
N THR A 67 51.51 1.29 -27.75
CA THR A 67 50.27 0.74 -28.32
C THR A 67 50.33 -0.79 -28.42
N ASP A 68 49.19 -1.47 -28.33
CA ASP A 68 48.76 -2.39 -29.41
C ASP A 68 47.37 -2.99 -29.21
N GLN A 69 46.57 -2.95 -30.28
CA GLN A 69 45.62 -4.02 -30.63
C GLN A 69 46.26 -4.89 -31.71
N PRO A 70 45.77 -6.12 -31.93
CA PRO A 70 45.04 -6.29 -33.19
C PRO A 70 43.75 -7.11 -33.05
N ALA A 71 42.97 -7.15 -34.13
CA ALA A 71 41.58 -7.58 -34.15
C ALA A 71 41.31 -8.79 -35.06
N SER A 72 40.09 -9.32 -34.92
CA SER A 72 39.22 -9.82 -36.01
C SER A 72 39.62 -11.07 -36.82
N SER A 73 38.76 -12.10 -36.73
CA SER A 73 38.10 -12.86 -37.83
C SER A 73 37.90 -14.34 -37.43
N GLY A 74 36.88 -15.07 -37.89
CA GLY A 74 35.69 -14.68 -38.63
C GLY A 74 34.80 -15.90 -38.96
N GLN A 75 33.47 -15.70 -38.91
CA GLN A 75 32.45 -16.24 -39.81
C GLN A 75 32.49 -17.72 -40.28
N GLU A 76 31.50 -18.51 -39.86
CA GLU A 76 30.72 -19.38 -40.77
C GLU A 76 29.35 -19.71 -40.17
N GLY A 77 28.36 -20.04 -41.00
CA GLY A 77 26.99 -20.31 -40.54
C GLY A 77 26.29 -21.37 -41.36
N SER A 78 25.23 -21.98 -40.80
CA SER A 78 24.28 -22.78 -41.58
C SER A 78 22.92 -22.90 -40.89
N ASN A 79 21.85 -22.77 -41.68
CA ASN A 79 20.49 -23.14 -41.28
C ASN A 79 20.33 -24.68 -41.29
N LYS A 80 19.56 -25.24 -40.35
CA LYS A 80 18.69 -26.39 -40.62
C LYS A 80 17.63 -26.61 -39.54
N ASP A 81 16.42 -26.94 -39.99
CA ASP A 81 15.35 -27.55 -39.19
C ASP A 81 15.79 -28.87 -38.57
N GLY A 82 15.20 -29.22 -37.42
CA GLY A 82 15.31 -30.54 -36.81
C GLY A 82 14.87 -30.53 -35.35
N GLY A 83 13.62 -30.93 -35.08
CA GLY A 83 13.09 -30.98 -33.72
C GLY A 83 13.90 -31.88 -32.79
N SER A 84 13.99 -31.51 -31.51
CA SER A 84 14.59 -32.33 -30.46
C SER A 84 13.73 -32.30 -29.20
N MET A 85 13.78 -33.42 -28.47
CA MET A 85 12.89 -33.77 -27.36
C MET A 85 13.05 -32.82 -26.16
N PRO A 86 12.04 -32.68 -25.28
CA PRO A 86 12.14 -31.81 -24.12
C PRO A 86 13.28 -32.26 -23.20
N ALA A 87 14.18 -31.34 -22.88
CA ALA A 87 15.19 -31.55 -21.85
C ALA A 87 14.49 -31.72 -20.48
N ASN A 88 14.91 -32.74 -19.73
CA ASN A 88 14.43 -32.94 -18.37
C ASN A 88 14.80 -31.73 -17.49
N LEU A 89 13.78 -31.09 -16.90
CA LEU A 89 13.98 -30.05 -15.90
C LEU A 89 14.72 -30.64 -14.68
N SER A 90 15.68 -29.90 -14.15
CA SER A 90 16.52 -30.34 -13.03
C SER A 90 15.72 -30.46 -11.73
N ALA A 91 16.22 -31.30 -10.81
CA ALA A 91 15.54 -31.59 -9.54
C ALA A 91 15.40 -30.38 -8.60
N ASP A 92 16.17 -29.31 -8.82
CA ASP A 92 16.18 -28.13 -7.95
C ASP A 92 14.94 -27.24 -8.12
N GLN A 93 14.33 -27.16 -9.31
CA GLN A 93 13.07 -26.42 -9.47
C GLN A 93 11.92 -27.03 -8.65
N ARG A 94 11.94 -28.35 -8.43
CA ARG A 94 10.93 -29.04 -7.60
C ARG A 94 11.08 -28.81 -6.09
N LYS A 95 12.20 -28.22 -5.64
CA LYS A 95 12.39 -27.87 -4.22
C LYS A 95 11.76 -26.53 -3.87
N VAL A 96 11.72 -25.57 -4.81
CA VAL A 96 11.15 -24.24 -4.56
C VAL A 96 9.64 -24.34 -4.37
N ASP A 97 8.94 -25.07 -5.23
CA ASP A 97 7.48 -25.25 -5.13
C ASP A 97 7.06 -25.99 -3.85
N ASN A 98 7.88 -26.93 -3.36
CA ASN A 98 7.64 -27.63 -2.10
C ASN A 98 7.97 -26.79 -0.85
N LYS A 99 8.74 -25.70 -0.95
CA LYS A 99 9.04 -24.79 0.17
C LYS A 99 7.90 -23.79 0.42
N LEU A 100 6.94 -23.66 -0.51
CA LEU A 100 5.79 -22.75 -0.41
C LEU A 100 4.57 -23.36 0.32
N LYS A 101 4.67 -24.60 0.79
CA LYS A 101 3.61 -25.34 1.48
C LYS A 101 3.58 -25.03 2.98
N GLY A 102 2.88 -23.96 3.34
CA GLY A 102 2.35 -23.78 4.70
C GLY A 102 1.15 -24.68 4.97
N ASP A 103 1.29 -25.99 4.74
CA ASP A 103 0.20 -26.97 4.77
C ASP A 103 -0.29 -27.30 6.20
N ASP A 104 0.44 -26.94 7.26
CA ASP A 104 0.18 -27.31 8.66
C ASP A 104 -0.68 -26.28 9.42
N VAL A 105 -1.56 -25.54 8.75
CA VAL A 105 -2.43 -24.58 9.44
C VAL A 105 -3.89 -24.60 8.96
N GLU A 106 -4.69 -25.44 9.60
CA GLU A 106 -6.15 -25.45 9.43
C GLU A 106 -6.76 -24.09 9.80
N ILE A 107 -7.76 -23.68 9.01
CA ILE A 107 -8.76 -22.69 9.41
C ILE A 107 -9.74 -23.42 10.34
N ASN A 108 -10.09 -22.79 11.48
CA ASN A 108 -10.96 -23.39 12.48
C ASN A 108 -12.34 -23.74 11.89
N ASN A 109 -12.55 -25.02 11.55
CA ASN A 109 -13.80 -25.50 10.92
C ASN A 109 -14.94 -25.80 11.91
N ASP A 110 -14.76 -25.51 13.20
CA ASP A 110 -15.72 -25.82 14.27
C ASP A 110 -16.52 -24.61 14.76
N ALA A 111 -17.45 -24.15 13.92
CA ALA A 111 -18.52 -23.23 14.32
C ALA A 111 -19.90 -23.62 13.74
N SER A 112 -20.13 -24.92 13.49
CA SER A 112 -21.40 -25.44 12.95
C SER A 112 -21.96 -26.61 13.78
N GLY A 113 -22.81 -26.27 14.76
CA GLY A 113 -23.87 -27.16 15.24
C GLY A 113 -23.51 -28.24 16.26
N SER A 114 -23.66 -27.91 17.55
CA SER A 114 -24.23 -28.87 18.51
C SER A 114 -25.15 -28.16 19.51
N ASP A 115 -26.45 -28.39 19.35
CA ASP A 115 -27.46 -28.03 20.34
C ASP A 115 -27.48 -29.12 21.41
N GLN A 116 -26.92 -28.82 22.60
CA GLN A 116 -27.17 -29.65 23.77
C GLN A 116 -27.19 -28.84 25.07
N SER A 117 -28.33 -28.90 25.72
CA SER A 117 -28.58 -28.32 27.02
C SER A 117 -27.69 -28.93 28.10
N ASN A 118 -26.87 -28.11 28.78
CA ASN A 118 -26.60 -28.36 30.19
C ASN A 118 -26.65 -27.05 30.99
N LYS A 119 -27.26 -27.13 32.18
CA LYS A 119 -27.74 -25.98 32.94
C LYS A 119 -27.05 -25.95 34.30
N GLU A 120 -25.82 -25.43 34.33
CA GLU A 120 -25.12 -25.16 35.57
C GLU A 120 -24.76 -23.67 35.70
N THR A 121 -25.05 -23.12 36.87
CA THR A 121 -24.92 -21.70 37.21
C THR A 121 -23.53 -21.40 37.75
N GLY A 122 -22.67 -20.79 36.93
CA GLY A 122 -21.39 -20.23 37.34
C GLY A 122 -21.08 -19.00 36.50
N SER A 123 -20.90 -17.84 37.15
CA SER A 123 -20.64 -16.56 36.46
C SER A 123 -19.16 -16.43 36.08
N SER A 124 -18.69 -17.24 35.13
CA SER A 124 -17.55 -16.90 34.30
C SER A 124 -18.06 -16.26 33.01
N SER A 125 -17.60 -15.05 32.70
CA SER A 125 -17.85 -14.45 31.39
C SER A 125 -17.15 -15.31 30.34
N LYS A 126 -17.92 -16.12 29.58
CA LYS A 126 -17.40 -16.83 28.42
C LYS A 126 -16.87 -15.80 27.45
N GLU A 127 -15.54 -15.70 27.35
CA GLU A 127 -14.92 -14.82 26.38
C GLU A 127 -15.30 -15.27 24.98
N VAL A 128 -15.75 -14.34 24.14
CA VAL A 128 -16.13 -14.65 22.76
C VAL A 128 -14.85 -15.01 21.99
N PRO A 129 -14.76 -16.22 21.41
CA PRO A 129 -13.56 -16.67 20.74
C PRO A 129 -13.30 -15.86 19.47
N TRP A 130 -12.03 -15.84 19.05
CA TRP A 130 -11.63 -15.32 17.75
C TRP A 130 -11.77 -16.41 16.69
N HIS A 131 -12.40 -16.05 15.57
CA HIS A 131 -12.40 -16.86 14.36
C HIS A 131 -11.27 -16.39 13.45
N VAL A 132 -10.54 -17.30 12.79
CA VAL A 132 -9.44 -16.92 11.89
C VAL A 132 -9.87 -17.20 10.45
N SER A 133 -10.16 -16.15 9.70
CA SER A 133 -10.72 -16.24 8.34
C SER A 133 -9.68 -16.27 7.24
N GLU A 134 -8.42 -15.89 7.54
CA GLU A 134 -7.31 -15.98 6.59
C GLU A 134 -5.96 -16.09 7.32
N LYS A 135 -5.01 -16.82 6.72
CA LYS A 135 -3.60 -16.91 7.11
C LYS A 135 -2.70 -16.84 5.88
N GLY A 136 -1.50 -16.26 6.02
CA GLY A 136 -0.57 -16.14 4.90
C GLY A 136 0.75 -15.45 5.24
N LEU A 137 1.51 -15.07 4.23
CA LEU A 137 2.77 -14.34 4.38
C LEU A 137 2.55 -12.82 4.23
N VAL A 138 3.20 -12.03 5.07
CA VAL A 138 3.22 -10.57 4.98
C VAL A 138 4.62 -10.06 4.72
N TYR A 139 4.73 -9.09 3.82
CA TYR A 139 5.97 -8.40 3.52
C TYR A 139 5.74 -6.89 3.62
N PHE A 140 6.72 -6.18 4.14
CA PHE A 140 6.74 -4.72 4.19
C PHE A 140 7.83 -4.21 3.27
N PHE A 141 7.48 -3.24 2.43
CA PHE A 141 8.39 -2.58 1.50
C PHE A 141 8.26 -1.08 1.64
N TYR A 142 9.36 -0.34 1.51
CA TYR A 142 9.31 1.10 1.23
C TYR A 142 9.91 1.38 -0.14
N ARG A 143 9.43 2.42 -0.82
CA ARG A 143 10.02 2.90 -2.07
C ARG A 143 10.59 4.30 -1.83
N PRO A 144 11.88 4.56 -2.11
CA PRO A 144 12.46 5.90 -2.05
C PRO A 144 11.72 6.93 -2.92
N LYS A 145 11.88 8.22 -2.61
CA LYS A 145 11.41 9.34 -3.45
C LYS A 145 11.92 9.20 -4.89
N VAL A 146 11.11 9.67 -5.83
CA VAL A 146 11.54 9.87 -7.22
C VAL A 146 12.67 10.90 -7.26
N GLN A 147 13.81 10.50 -7.81
CA GLN A 147 15.01 11.31 -7.95
C GLN A 147 15.11 11.89 -9.37
N SER A 148 15.98 12.88 -9.55
CA SER A 148 16.41 13.28 -10.91
C SER A 148 17.53 12.32 -11.35
N ALA A 149 17.59 11.98 -12.63
CA ALA A 149 18.64 11.06 -13.13
C ALA A 149 20.08 11.54 -12.88
N ASP A 150 20.30 12.86 -12.78
CA ASP A 150 21.61 13.47 -12.46
C ASP A 150 22.07 13.32 -11.00
N LYS A 151 21.21 12.77 -10.12
CA LYS A 151 21.46 12.68 -8.66
C LYS A 151 21.25 11.29 -8.05
N ALA A 152 20.98 10.28 -8.88
CA ALA A 152 20.60 8.96 -8.39
C ALA A 152 21.70 8.33 -7.52
N GLU A 153 22.94 8.30 -8.01
CA GLU A 153 24.11 7.77 -7.27
C GLU A 153 24.53 8.61 -6.05
N SER A 154 23.84 9.73 -5.75
CA SER A 154 24.19 10.65 -4.65
C SER A 154 23.05 10.87 -3.64
N THR A 155 21.97 10.08 -3.69
CA THR A 155 20.77 10.31 -2.87
C THR A 155 20.39 9.04 -2.10
N SER A 156 20.96 8.90 -0.90
CA SER A 156 20.55 7.96 0.15
C SER A 156 19.12 8.23 0.64
N THR A 157 18.46 7.22 1.19
CA THR A 157 17.17 7.36 1.90
C THR A 157 17.40 7.24 3.39
N GLU A 158 17.62 8.37 4.06
CA GLU A 158 18.08 8.43 5.47
C GLU A 158 16.94 8.55 6.50
N SER A 159 15.69 8.60 6.05
CA SER A 159 14.52 8.81 6.91
C SER A 159 13.19 8.48 6.22
N LEU A 160 12.12 8.36 7.02
CA LEU A 160 10.73 8.28 6.55
C LEU A 160 10.33 9.45 5.64
N ASP A 161 10.97 10.62 5.78
CA ASP A 161 10.68 11.75 4.92
C ASP A 161 11.10 11.47 3.47
N ASP A 162 12.18 10.71 3.25
CA ASP A 162 12.74 10.37 1.92
C ASP A 162 12.10 9.16 1.24
N VAL A 163 11.21 8.47 1.95
CA VAL A 163 10.30 7.49 1.37
C VAL A 163 9.23 8.18 0.50
N GLN A 164 8.93 7.63 -0.67
CA GLN A 164 7.76 7.99 -1.49
C GLN A 164 6.48 7.38 -0.93
N ASN A 165 6.50 6.07 -0.71
CA ASN A 165 5.37 5.26 -0.31
C ASN A 165 5.86 3.99 0.41
N THR A 166 5.03 3.45 1.29
CA THR A 166 5.27 2.18 1.98
C THR A 166 4.12 1.24 1.73
N PHE A 167 4.46 -0.01 1.48
CA PHE A 167 3.55 -1.06 1.10
C PHE A 167 3.58 -2.20 2.12
N MET A 168 2.41 -2.77 2.37
CA MET A 168 2.22 -4.03 3.07
C MET A 168 1.62 -5.00 2.04
N LEU A 169 2.41 -5.98 1.62
CA LEU A 169 2.00 -7.03 0.71
C LEU A 169 1.49 -8.22 1.52
N LEU A 170 0.23 -8.59 1.33
CA LEU A 170 -0.36 -9.79 1.90
C LEU A 170 -0.42 -10.88 0.83
N VAL A 171 0.10 -12.07 1.12
CA VAL A 171 0.08 -13.25 0.24
C VAL A 171 -0.71 -14.35 0.98
N PRO A 172 -2.03 -14.48 0.72
CA PRO A 172 -2.85 -15.50 1.34
C PRO A 172 -2.30 -16.91 1.05
N ARG A 173 -2.38 -17.79 2.05
CA ARG A 173 -2.03 -19.23 1.93
C ARG A 173 -3.22 -20.13 2.28
N ALA A 174 -4.07 -19.69 3.20
CA ALA A 174 -5.39 -20.25 3.46
C ALA A 174 -6.38 -19.11 3.70
N SER A 175 -7.55 -19.10 3.07
CA SER A 175 -8.58 -18.07 3.23
C SER A 175 -9.98 -18.67 3.12
N GLU A 176 -10.96 -18.01 3.75
CA GLU A 176 -12.40 -18.25 3.52
C GLU A 176 -12.92 -17.57 2.24
N SER A 177 -12.09 -16.80 1.53
CA SER A 177 -12.46 -16.21 0.24
C SER A 177 -12.39 -17.24 -0.89
N ASP A 178 -13.48 -17.40 -1.65
CA ASP A 178 -13.51 -18.20 -2.89
C ASP A 178 -12.47 -17.76 -3.94
N THR A 179 -11.90 -16.56 -3.81
CA THR A 179 -10.87 -16.02 -4.71
C THR A 179 -9.44 -16.06 -4.17
N ALA A 180 -9.18 -16.55 -2.94
CA ALA A 180 -7.85 -16.62 -2.35
C ALA A 180 -7.60 -17.94 -1.59
N PRO A 181 -6.41 -18.56 -1.67
CA PRO A 181 -5.28 -18.21 -2.54
C PRO A 181 -5.56 -18.57 -4.01
N ALA A 182 -5.11 -17.74 -4.95
CA ALA A 182 -5.08 -18.13 -6.35
C ALA A 182 -3.88 -19.03 -6.68
N ASN A 183 -4.13 -20.14 -7.38
CA ASN A 183 -3.10 -21.05 -7.87
C ASN A 183 -2.40 -20.46 -9.11
N GLY A 184 -1.29 -19.74 -8.91
CA GLY A 184 -0.59 -18.96 -9.95
C GLY A 184 0.08 -19.74 -11.10
N ALA A 185 -0.19 -21.04 -11.29
CA ALA A 185 0.51 -21.88 -12.29
C ALA A 185 -0.40 -22.75 -13.18
N ASP A 186 -1.35 -23.50 -12.60
CA ASP A 186 -2.05 -24.58 -13.31
C ASP A 186 -3.39 -24.17 -13.96
N ASP A 187 -4.04 -23.12 -13.47
CA ASP A 187 -5.40 -22.73 -13.89
C ASP A 187 -5.45 -21.82 -15.14
N LYS A 188 -4.56 -22.06 -16.11
CA LYS A 188 -4.62 -21.45 -17.46
C LYS A 188 -5.91 -21.79 -18.24
N LYS A 189 -6.75 -22.70 -17.71
CA LYS A 189 -8.10 -22.99 -18.22
C LYS A 189 -9.21 -22.18 -17.53
N ALA A 190 -8.98 -21.63 -16.34
CA ALA A 190 -9.91 -20.73 -15.68
C ALA A 190 -9.63 -19.26 -16.07
N SER A 191 -8.36 -18.85 -16.16
CA SER A 191 -7.97 -17.48 -16.53
C SER A 191 -8.31 -17.05 -17.96
N ALA A 192 -8.70 -18.00 -18.82
CA ALA A 192 -9.24 -17.69 -20.15
C ALA A 192 -10.68 -17.14 -20.12
N LYS A 193 -11.34 -17.08 -18.95
CA LYS A 193 -12.61 -16.37 -18.74
C LYS A 193 -12.36 -15.04 -18.05
N GLU A 194 -12.27 -14.00 -18.88
CA GLU A 194 -12.33 -12.59 -18.50
C GLU A 194 -11.16 -12.12 -17.60
N GLU A 195 -10.09 -11.66 -18.24
CA GLU A 195 -9.32 -10.54 -17.68
C GLU A 195 -10.30 -9.37 -17.47
N GLN A 196 -10.77 -9.20 -16.24
CA GLN A 196 -11.68 -8.12 -15.90
C GLN A 196 -10.88 -6.80 -15.91
N ASP A 197 -11.11 -5.97 -16.93
CA ASP A 197 -10.47 -4.66 -17.15
C ASP A 197 -10.56 -3.69 -15.95
N ASP A 198 -11.44 -3.99 -14.99
CA ASP A 198 -11.72 -3.18 -13.81
C ASP A 198 -11.60 -3.99 -12.50
N LYS A 199 -10.35 -4.20 -12.04
CA LYS A 199 -10.00 -4.88 -10.76
C LYS A 199 -10.68 -4.31 -9.50
N ARG A 200 -11.43 -3.20 -9.60
CA ARG A 200 -12.23 -2.63 -8.49
C ARG A 200 -13.51 -3.43 -8.21
N LYS A 201 -13.91 -4.33 -9.12
CA LYS A 201 -15.04 -5.27 -8.95
C LYS A 201 -14.51 -6.67 -8.66
N PRO A 202 -15.25 -7.52 -7.94
CA PRO A 202 -14.99 -8.96 -7.91
C PRO A 202 -15.55 -9.67 -9.17
N PRO A 203 -15.12 -10.92 -9.45
CA PRO A 203 -14.11 -11.69 -8.73
C PRO A 203 -12.68 -11.40 -9.24
N ASN A 204 -11.72 -11.24 -8.33
CA ASN A 204 -10.29 -11.17 -8.67
C ASN A 204 -9.57 -12.36 -8.04
N PRO A 205 -9.06 -13.34 -8.82
CA PRO A 205 -8.19 -14.37 -8.27
C PRO A 205 -6.96 -13.72 -7.60
N THR A 206 -6.80 -14.00 -6.31
CA THR A 206 -5.93 -13.26 -5.39
C THR A 206 -4.83 -14.18 -4.86
N ALA A 207 -3.66 -14.11 -5.49
CA ALA A 207 -2.40 -14.61 -4.95
C ALA A 207 -1.74 -13.58 -4.03
N TYR A 208 -2.01 -12.29 -4.25
CA TYR A 208 -1.51 -11.20 -3.41
C TYR A 208 -2.50 -10.03 -3.31
N ARG A 209 -2.41 -9.26 -2.22
CA ARG A 209 -3.00 -7.91 -2.07
C ARG A 209 -1.90 -6.91 -1.71
N LEU A 210 -1.68 -5.91 -2.55
CA LEU A 210 -0.71 -4.85 -2.30
C LEU A 210 -1.39 -3.67 -1.59
N VAL A 211 -1.14 -3.50 -0.30
CA VAL A 211 -1.73 -2.41 0.50
C VAL A 211 -0.75 -1.23 0.57
N SER A 212 -1.16 -0.02 0.20
CA SER A 212 -0.36 1.21 0.35
C SER A 212 -0.76 1.98 1.61
N LEU A 213 0.23 2.50 2.35
CA LEU A 213 0.06 3.13 3.67
C LEU A 213 0.16 4.66 3.59
N GLY A 214 -0.91 5.36 3.99
CA GLY A 214 -1.08 6.80 3.77
C GLY A 214 -0.19 7.74 4.59
N LYS A 215 0.42 7.28 5.68
CA LYS A 215 1.52 8.00 6.38
C LYS A 215 2.91 7.44 6.07
N LYS A 216 3.03 6.57 5.05
CA LYS A 216 4.25 5.78 4.75
C LYS A 216 4.70 4.84 5.89
N ARG A 217 3.86 4.57 6.88
CA ARG A 217 4.17 3.69 8.00
C ARG A 217 2.93 3.00 8.55
N MET A 218 3.12 1.92 9.29
CA MET A 218 2.09 1.29 10.09
C MET A 218 1.70 2.20 11.28
N PRO A 219 0.47 2.06 11.81
CA PRO A 219 0.05 2.80 13.00
C PRO A 219 0.92 2.38 14.18
N SER A 220 1.48 3.36 14.90
CA SER A 220 2.30 3.18 16.10
C SER A 220 2.22 4.47 16.93
N PRO A 221 1.36 4.49 17.97
CA PRO A 221 1.18 5.65 18.84
C PRO A 221 2.49 6.13 19.48
N GLU A 222 3.36 5.19 19.88
CA GLU A 222 4.67 5.50 20.45
C GLU A 222 5.58 6.24 19.48
N VAL A 223 5.68 5.78 18.22
CA VAL A 223 6.53 6.42 17.19
C VAL A 223 5.99 7.81 16.83
N ALA A 224 4.66 7.98 16.79
CA ALA A 224 4.05 9.30 16.65
C ALA A 224 4.43 10.24 17.82
N LEU A 225 4.33 9.77 19.07
CA LEU A 225 4.71 10.56 20.25
C LEU A 225 6.22 10.88 20.29
N LYS A 226 7.09 9.91 19.98
CA LYS A 226 8.56 10.08 19.90
C LYS A 226 8.94 11.14 18.86
N SER A 227 8.23 11.19 17.72
CA SER A 227 8.41 12.21 16.66
C SER A 227 7.71 13.54 16.93
N GLY A 228 7.17 13.76 18.14
CA GLY A 228 6.48 15.00 18.54
C GLY A 228 5.11 15.20 17.87
N GLN A 229 4.58 14.18 17.20
CA GLN A 229 3.25 14.19 16.60
C GLN A 229 2.21 13.74 17.62
N GLU A 230 0.98 14.25 17.52
CA GLU A 230 -0.15 13.64 18.24
C GLU A 230 -0.61 12.37 17.50
N PRO A 231 -0.76 11.22 18.18
CA PRO A 231 -1.44 10.05 17.64
C PRO A 231 -2.85 10.43 17.20
N GLY A 232 -3.06 10.45 15.88
CA GLY A 232 -4.33 10.85 15.27
C GLY A 232 -5.26 9.65 15.17
N GLY A 233 -6.48 9.75 15.71
CA GLY A 233 -7.47 8.69 15.58
C GLY A 233 -8.53 8.66 16.67
N ILE A 234 -9.27 7.55 16.73
CA ILE A 234 -10.27 7.28 17.77
C ILE A 234 -9.53 6.72 19.00
N GLY A 235 -9.45 7.50 20.08
CA GLY A 235 -8.86 7.06 21.36
C GLY A 235 -7.80 8.00 21.97
N GLY A 236 -7.46 9.10 21.30
CA GLY A 236 -6.46 10.06 21.81
C GLY A 236 -5.04 9.48 21.79
N ARG A 237 -4.19 9.90 22.73
CA ARG A 237 -2.73 9.64 22.70
C ARG A 237 -2.34 8.15 22.77
N HIS A 238 -3.26 7.27 23.16
CA HIS A 238 -3.06 5.82 23.27
C HIS A 238 -3.54 5.04 22.03
N SER A 239 -3.87 5.73 20.93
CA SER A 239 -4.45 5.14 19.72
C SER A 239 -4.04 5.92 18.48
N GLU A 240 -3.64 5.21 17.42
CA GLU A 240 -3.37 5.80 16.12
C GLU A 240 -4.16 5.08 15.03
N ALA A 241 -4.83 5.86 14.18
CA ALA A 241 -5.56 5.41 13.01
C ALA A 241 -4.86 5.94 11.74
N ILE A 242 -4.43 5.05 10.86
CA ILE A 242 -3.77 5.37 9.59
C ILE A 242 -4.62 4.90 8.43
N TRP A 243 -4.79 5.78 7.44
CA TRP A 243 -5.39 5.44 6.16
C TRP A 243 -4.49 4.50 5.36
N ALA A 244 -5.09 3.47 4.78
CA ALA A 244 -4.44 2.58 3.83
C ALA A 244 -5.39 2.28 2.66
N GLN A 245 -4.88 1.68 1.59
CA GLN A 245 -5.71 1.24 0.47
C GLN A 245 -5.18 -0.06 -0.14
N VAL A 246 -6.05 -0.94 -0.62
CA VAL A 246 -5.66 -2.03 -1.54
C VAL A 246 -5.33 -1.38 -2.88
N ALA A 247 -4.04 -1.17 -3.12
CA ALA A 247 -3.49 -0.41 -4.25
C ALA A 247 -3.42 -1.26 -5.53
N ASP A 248 -3.16 -2.56 -5.40
CA ASP A 248 -3.27 -3.53 -6.50
C ASP A 248 -3.57 -4.95 -5.95
N ILE A 249 -4.00 -5.83 -6.85
CA ILE A 249 -4.36 -7.22 -6.56
C ILE A 249 -4.13 -8.09 -7.80
N GLY A 250 -3.79 -9.36 -7.64
CA GLY A 250 -3.62 -10.25 -8.79
C GLY A 250 -3.31 -11.70 -8.46
N ALA A 251 -3.31 -12.52 -9.51
CA ALA A 251 -3.12 -13.97 -9.47
C ALA A 251 -1.66 -14.42 -9.67
N ASP A 252 -0.77 -13.51 -10.07
CA ASP A 252 0.63 -13.80 -10.37
C ASP A 252 1.59 -12.84 -9.62
N LEU A 253 2.54 -13.41 -8.88
CA LEU A 253 3.56 -12.67 -8.16
C LEU A 253 4.61 -12.01 -9.09
N ASN A 254 4.76 -12.47 -10.35
CA ASN A 254 5.66 -11.79 -11.30
C ASN A 254 5.24 -10.32 -11.52
N THR A 255 3.94 -10.04 -11.54
CA THR A 255 3.42 -8.66 -11.66
C THR A 255 3.81 -7.78 -10.46
N ILE A 256 3.97 -8.37 -9.27
CA ILE A 256 4.52 -7.66 -8.11
C ILE A 256 6.00 -7.38 -8.30
N ALA A 257 6.80 -8.34 -8.77
CA ALA A 257 8.23 -8.14 -9.01
C ALA A 257 8.47 -6.97 -10.00
N GLU A 258 7.75 -6.96 -11.13
CA GLU A 258 7.76 -5.85 -12.09
C GLU A 258 7.32 -4.52 -11.45
N GLY A 259 6.22 -4.53 -10.67
CA GLY A 259 5.71 -3.35 -9.98
C GLY A 259 6.59 -2.82 -8.85
N MET A 260 7.51 -3.63 -8.32
CA MET A 260 8.49 -3.28 -7.29
C MET A 260 9.84 -2.81 -7.87
N GLY A 261 10.15 -3.12 -9.14
CA GLY A 261 11.37 -2.68 -9.81
C GLY A 261 11.54 -1.16 -9.96
N GLU A 262 12.73 -0.76 -10.41
CA GLU A 262 13.06 0.62 -10.79
C GLU A 262 12.35 1.03 -12.10
N GLU A 263 11.96 2.30 -12.20
CA GLU A 263 11.29 2.86 -13.39
C GLU A 263 11.95 4.18 -13.83
N HIS A 264 12.40 4.23 -15.09
CA HIS A 264 12.97 5.42 -15.73
C HIS A 264 11.93 6.09 -16.61
N TYR A 265 11.68 7.39 -16.41
CA TYR A 265 10.72 8.14 -17.21
C TYR A 265 11.10 9.62 -17.38
N SER A 266 10.76 10.21 -18.52
CA SER A 266 11.03 11.63 -18.80
C SER A 266 9.82 12.51 -18.54
N THR A 267 10.05 13.71 -18.02
CA THR A 267 9.00 14.68 -17.66
C THR A 267 9.21 16.02 -18.35
N LYS A 268 8.15 16.54 -18.99
CA LYS A 268 8.19 17.78 -19.79
C LYS A 268 8.75 19.01 -19.06
N THR A 269 8.59 19.08 -17.75
CA THR A 269 8.97 20.24 -16.91
C THR A 269 10.15 19.99 -15.98
N ARG A 270 10.56 18.73 -15.83
CA ARG A 270 11.52 18.30 -14.80
C ARG A 270 12.59 17.32 -15.32
N GLY A 271 12.67 17.10 -16.64
CA GLY A 271 13.67 16.23 -17.26
C GLY A 271 13.49 14.76 -16.87
N ASP A 272 14.58 14.02 -16.96
CA ASP A 272 14.59 12.58 -16.72
C ASP A 272 14.54 12.25 -15.22
N ARG A 273 13.75 11.24 -14.89
CA ARG A 273 13.36 10.84 -13.54
C ARG A 273 13.59 9.36 -13.36
N ILE A 274 14.09 9.02 -12.18
CA ILE A 274 14.25 7.65 -11.73
C ILE A 274 13.34 7.50 -10.51
N LYS A 275 12.50 6.48 -10.54
CA LYS A 275 11.69 6.01 -9.42
C LYS A 275 12.39 4.74 -8.92
N PRO A 276 13.24 4.84 -7.87
CA PRO A 276 14.09 3.72 -7.43
C PRO A 276 13.27 2.50 -7.06
N ALA A 277 13.87 1.32 -7.11
CA ALA A 277 13.23 0.06 -6.71
C ALA A 277 12.65 0.14 -5.28
N ALA A 278 11.62 -0.66 -5.02
CA ALA A 278 11.11 -0.86 -3.67
C ALA A 278 12.06 -1.78 -2.90
N ARG A 279 12.30 -1.45 -1.63
CA ARG A 279 13.25 -2.12 -0.74
C ARG A 279 12.49 -2.88 0.35
N PRO A 280 12.82 -4.15 0.63
CA PRO A 280 12.21 -4.91 1.72
C PRO A 280 12.59 -4.30 3.07
N ALA A 281 11.64 -4.29 4.00
CA ALA A 281 11.83 -3.80 5.36
C ALA A 281 11.28 -4.77 6.43
N GLY A 282 10.54 -5.80 6.03
CA GLY A 282 10.17 -6.90 6.91
C GLY A 282 9.46 -8.02 6.17
N ARG A 283 9.57 -9.25 6.66
CA ARG A 283 8.89 -10.45 6.12
C ARG A 283 8.47 -11.37 7.25
N GLY A 284 7.27 -11.93 7.19
CA GLY A 284 6.74 -12.79 8.24
C GLY A 284 5.39 -13.43 7.91
N HIS A 285 4.71 -13.91 8.94
CA HIS A 285 3.39 -14.54 8.82
C HIS A 285 2.31 -13.61 9.36
N TYR A 286 1.12 -13.66 8.76
CA TYR A 286 -0.06 -12.93 9.22
C TYR A 286 -1.29 -13.82 9.32
N ALA A 287 -2.27 -13.33 10.07
CA ALA A 287 -3.62 -13.84 10.08
C ALA A 287 -4.65 -12.69 10.14
N LEU A 288 -5.79 -12.87 9.47
CA LEU A 288 -7.00 -12.07 9.65
C LEU A 288 -7.93 -12.80 10.61
N SER A 289 -8.33 -12.12 11.67
CA SER A 289 -9.19 -12.69 12.72
C SER A 289 -10.39 -11.81 13.01
N ILE A 290 -11.49 -12.45 13.42
CA ILE A 290 -12.80 -11.84 13.61
C ILE A 290 -13.36 -12.20 14.99
N LYS A 291 -13.72 -11.19 15.78
CA LYS A 291 -14.49 -11.35 17.03
C LYS A 291 -15.95 -10.99 16.75
N ARG A 292 -16.77 -12.00 16.45
CA ARG A 292 -18.21 -11.83 16.15
C ARG A 292 -19.00 -11.75 17.47
N THR A 293 -19.21 -10.54 17.96
CA THR A 293 -20.00 -10.20 19.16
C THR A 293 -21.35 -9.56 18.82
N ASP A 294 -22.23 -9.50 19.82
CA ASP A 294 -23.39 -8.62 19.84
C ASP A 294 -23.24 -7.55 20.95
N PRO A 295 -23.67 -6.29 20.73
CA PRO A 295 -24.26 -5.77 19.49
C PRO A 295 -23.23 -5.69 18.34
N PRO A 296 -23.66 -5.62 17.07
CA PRO A 296 -22.74 -5.56 15.93
C PRO A 296 -21.73 -4.41 15.94
N SER A 297 -21.88 -3.40 16.81
CA SER A 297 -20.90 -2.32 16.99
C SER A 297 -19.65 -2.71 17.78
N SER A 298 -19.67 -3.82 18.54
CA SER A 298 -18.51 -4.34 19.28
C SER A 298 -17.70 -5.40 18.53
N ARG A 299 -18.09 -5.72 17.29
CA ARG A 299 -17.33 -6.65 16.45
C ARG A 299 -16.01 -6.05 16.01
N GLU A 300 -14.97 -6.87 16.03
CA GLU A 300 -13.63 -6.49 15.61
C GLU A 300 -13.13 -7.41 14.49
N VAL A 301 -12.44 -6.84 13.51
CA VAL A 301 -11.57 -7.58 12.59
C VAL A 301 -10.16 -7.07 12.83
N ARG A 302 -9.19 -7.97 12.98
CA ARG A 302 -7.79 -7.63 13.21
C ARG A 302 -6.89 -8.30 12.17
N LEU A 303 -5.87 -7.57 11.75
CA LEU A 303 -4.69 -8.12 11.10
C LEU A 303 -3.62 -8.28 12.18
N THR A 304 -3.21 -9.50 12.44
CA THR A 304 -2.11 -9.81 13.37
C THR A 304 -0.95 -10.42 12.60
N TYR A 305 0.28 -10.00 12.87
CA TYR A 305 1.48 -10.53 12.23
C TYR A 305 2.62 -10.77 13.21
N HIS A 306 3.50 -11.71 12.85
CA HIS A 306 4.81 -11.93 13.46
C HIS A 306 5.87 -11.90 12.35
N LEU A 307 6.91 -11.09 12.52
CA LEU A 307 8.03 -10.98 11.59
C LEU A 307 9.07 -12.06 11.86
N SER A 308 9.52 -12.67 10.78
CA SER A 308 10.68 -13.56 10.74
C SER A 308 11.97 -12.79 10.42
N HIS A 309 11.84 -11.71 9.63
CA HIS A 309 12.95 -10.90 9.13
C HIS A 309 12.58 -9.40 9.22
N PRO A 310 13.50 -8.51 9.64
CA PRO A 310 14.81 -8.82 10.24
C PRO A 310 14.73 -9.72 11.46
N SER A 311 15.85 -10.33 11.83
CA SER A 311 15.97 -10.96 13.15
C SER A 311 15.81 -9.90 14.25
N SER A 312 15.48 -10.30 15.47
CA SER A 312 15.36 -9.37 16.61
C SER A 312 16.66 -8.61 16.96
N LYS A 313 17.81 -8.95 16.36
CA LYS A 313 19.07 -8.23 16.51
C LYS A 313 19.30 -7.17 15.43
N ASP A 314 18.77 -7.43 14.24
CA ASP A 314 18.93 -6.59 13.04
C ASP A 314 17.67 -5.72 12.83
N PHE A 315 16.75 -5.73 13.81
CA PHE A 315 15.59 -4.86 13.86
C PHE A 315 16.04 -3.44 14.21
N GLY A 316 16.02 -2.54 13.22
CA GLY A 316 16.70 -1.24 13.30
C GLY A 316 15.80 -0.04 13.03
N GLN A 317 16.46 1.08 12.71
CA GLN A 317 15.82 2.38 12.53
C GLN A 317 14.76 2.37 11.42
N VAL A 318 14.97 1.61 10.34
CA VAL A 318 14.00 1.45 9.24
C VAL A 318 12.68 0.89 9.77
N GLN A 319 12.71 -0.20 10.53
CA GLN A 319 11.50 -0.85 11.04
C GLN A 319 10.79 0.05 12.06
N GLU A 320 11.54 0.69 12.96
CA GLU A 320 10.98 1.64 13.94
C GLU A 320 10.27 2.82 13.27
N GLU A 321 10.90 3.49 12.31
CA GLU A 321 10.29 4.63 11.59
C GLU A 321 9.11 4.22 10.70
N LEU A 322 9.16 3.03 10.10
CA LEU A 322 8.02 2.43 9.38
C LEU A 322 6.92 1.90 10.31
N GLY A 323 7.06 2.06 11.64
CA GLY A 323 6.05 1.67 12.63
C GLY A 323 5.84 0.17 12.73
N LEU A 324 6.80 -0.62 12.27
CA LEU A 324 6.81 -2.07 12.36
C LEU A 324 7.22 -2.49 13.78
N HIS A 325 6.83 -3.70 14.17
CA HIS A 325 7.18 -4.34 15.43
C HIS A 325 7.48 -5.83 15.15
N PRO A 326 8.29 -6.54 15.94
CA PRO A 326 8.51 -7.98 15.74
C PRO A 326 7.21 -8.79 15.74
N SER A 327 6.19 -8.32 16.48
CA SER A 327 4.80 -8.74 16.34
C SER A 327 3.87 -7.55 16.55
N SER A 328 2.71 -7.54 15.89
CA SER A 328 1.70 -6.49 16.10
C SER A 328 0.30 -6.99 15.72
N SER A 329 -0.72 -6.44 16.38
CA SER A 329 -2.13 -6.65 16.03
C SER A 329 -2.81 -5.30 15.80
N VAL A 330 -3.40 -5.10 14.62
CA VAL A 330 -4.08 -3.85 14.25
C VAL A 330 -5.53 -4.11 13.86
N LEU A 331 -6.44 -3.28 14.35
CA LEU A 331 -7.84 -3.29 13.96
C LEU A 331 -8.00 -2.79 12.52
N MET A 332 -8.81 -3.48 11.73
CA MET A 332 -9.16 -3.09 10.37
C MET A 332 -10.60 -2.59 10.30
N GLN A 333 -10.78 -1.42 9.70
CA GLN A 333 -12.09 -0.94 9.24
C GLN A 333 -12.03 -0.62 7.75
N MET A 334 -13.08 -0.98 7.02
CA MET A 334 -13.27 -0.62 5.63
C MET A 334 -14.16 0.62 5.55
N ARG A 335 -13.74 1.63 4.79
CA ARG A 335 -14.51 2.85 4.52
C ARG A 335 -15.58 2.56 3.47
N ASN A 336 -16.78 3.12 3.64
CA ASN A 336 -17.84 3.01 2.64
C ASN A 336 -17.40 3.70 1.33
N PRO A 337 -17.36 3.01 0.18
CA PRO A 337 -16.89 3.61 -1.07
C PRO A 337 -17.83 4.71 -1.59
N THR A 338 -19.10 4.76 -1.16
CA THR A 338 -20.03 5.85 -1.53
C THR A 338 -19.76 7.15 -0.77
N LEU A 339 -19.00 7.11 0.33
CA LEU A 339 -18.72 8.28 1.18
C LEU A 339 -17.99 9.37 0.37
N ALA A 340 -18.64 10.50 0.13
CA ALA A 340 -18.01 11.64 -0.56
C ALA A 340 -16.72 12.08 0.16
N PRO A 341 -15.71 12.63 -0.55
CA PRO A 341 -14.64 13.38 0.09
C PRO A 341 -15.23 14.47 0.98
N THR A 342 -14.69 14.65 2.18
CA THR A 342 -15.34 15.44 3.25
C THR A 342 -15.29 16.95 3.01
N GLY A 343 -16.31 17.51 2.37
CA GLY A 343 -16.68 18.94 2.46
C GLY A 343 -15.89 19.92 1.58
N PRO A 344 -16.41 21.15 1.36
CA PRO A 344 -15.70 22.18 0.59
C PRO A 344 -14.47 22.70 1.35
N GLY A 345 -13.30 22.67 0.70
CA GLY A 345 -12.07 23.28 1.22
C GLY A 345 -11.26 22.43 2.20
N ALA A 346 -11.76 21.28 2.66
CA ALA A 346 -10.91 20.29 3.32
C ALA A 346 -10.12 19.48 2.26
N PRO A 347 -8.93 18.95 2.59
CA PRO A 347 -8.24 18.00 1.73
C PRO A 347 -9.15 16.82 1.37
N ALA A 348 -9.04 16.31 0.14
CA ALA A 348 -9.82 15.16 -0.29
C ALA A 348 -9.45 13.93 0.54
N ALA A 349 -10.26 13.62 1.56
CA ALA A 349 -10.08 12.46 2.41
C ALA A 349 -10.51 11.19 1.66
N GLY A 350 -9.51 10.38 1.32
CA GLY A 350 -9.69 9.11 0.62
C GLY A 350 -9.50 9.20 -0.90
N LEU A 351 -9.71 8.07 -1.57
CA LEU A 351 -9.54 7.93 -3.01
C LEU A 351 -10.54 8.78 -3.81
N PRO A 352 -10.15 9.29 -4.99
CA PRO A 352 -11.08 9.78 -6.00
C PRO A 352 -12.14 8.72 -6.35
N LYS A 353 -13.37 9.14 -6.69
CA LYS A 353 -14.52 8.23 -6.86
C LYS A 353 -14.24 7.14 -7.89
N GLU A 354 -13.55 7.48 -8.97
CA GLU A 354 -13.14 6.61 -10.06
C GLU A 354 -12.03 5.61 -9.71
N LYS A 355 -11.45 5.69 -8.50
CA LYS A 355 -10.42 4.75 -8.02
C LYS A 355 -10.89 3.85 -6.88
N ARG A 356 -12.11 4.02 -6.36
CA ARG A 356 -12.64 3.24 -5.23
C ARG A 356 -13.15 1.88 -5.64
N ALA A 357 -13.09 0.93 -4.72
CA ALA A 357 -13.73 -0.37 -4.83
C ALA A 357 -15.22 -0.23 -5.17
N ILE A 358 -15.70 -1.14 -6.02
CA ILE A 358 -17.08 -1.23 -6.45
C ILE A 358 -17.70 -2.43 -5.74
N LEU A 359 -18.62 -2.14 -4.82
CA LEU A 359 -19.41 -3.12 -4.09
C LEU A 359 -20.78 -3.31 -4.77
N THR A 360 -21.32 -4.51 -4.68
CA THR A 360 -22.71 -4.82 -5.01
C THR A 360 -23.67 -4.08 -4.05
N LYS A 361 -24.96 -4.07 -4.38
CA LYS A 361 -25.96 -3.42 -3.50
C LYS A 361 -26.12 -4.20 -2.20
N GLU A 362 -26.00 -5.51 -2.30
CA GLU A 362 -26.06 -6.51 -1.26
C GLU A 362 -24.87 -6.31 -0.31
N GLU A 363 -23.62 -6.31 -0.80
CA GLU A 363 -22.43 -6.03 0.01
C GLU A 363 -22.49 -4.65 0.71
N LEU A 364 -23.01 -3.61 0.05
CA LEU A 364 -23.25 -2.30 0.67
C LEU A 364 -24.30 -2.37 1.79
N GLN A 365 -25.41 -3.07 1.53
CA GLN A 365 -26.52 -3.20 2.47
C GLN A 365 -26.10 -3.98 3.72
N ASP A 366 -25.38 -5.08 3.56
CA ASP A 366 -25.03 -6.00 4.63
C ASP A 366 -23.89 -5.46 5.51
N ASN A 367 -22.86 -4.84 4.90
CA ASN A 367 -21.71 -4.33 5.64
C ASN A 367 -21.93 -2.92 6.20
N PHE A 368 -22.60 -2.05 5.44
CA PHE A 368 -22.74 -0.62 5.80
C PHE A 368 -24.16 -0.20 6.14
N GLY A 369 -25.18 -0.99 5.81
CA GLY A 369 -26.58 -0.55 5.80
C GLY A 369 -27.01 0.13 4.50
N GLY A 370 -26.07 0.36 3.56
CA GLY A 370 -26.33 0.97 2.25
C GLY A 370 -25.36 2.11 1.88
N ASP A 371 -25.91 3.17 1.28
CA ASP A 371 -25.18 4.35 0.83
C ASP A 371 -25.25 5.43 1.92
N VAL A 372 -24.09 5.96 2.34
CA VAL A 372 -23.98 7.05 3.35
C VAL A 372 -24.99 8.19 3.15
N ASN A 373 -25.35 8.52 1.90
CA ASN A 373 -26.37 9.54 1.60
C ASN A 373 -27.76 9.27 2.22
N LYS A 374 -28.04 8.04 2.67
CA LYS A 374 -29.28 7.61 3.32
C LYS A 374 -29.19 7.50 4.85
N LYS A 375 -28.08 7.98 5.44
CA LYS A 375 -27.69 7.87 6.87
C LYS A 375 -27.07 6.52 7.27
N ASP A 376 -26.58 5.77 6.29
CA ASP A 376 -25.92 4.48 6.50
C ASP A 376 -24.48 4.64 7.04
N ASN A 377 -23.87 3.53 7.49
CA ASN A 377 -22.57 3.56 8.15
C ASN A 377 -21.46 4.01 7.19
N ARG A 378 -20.60 4.91 7.69
CA ARG A 378 -19.41 5.41 6.97
C ARG A 378 -18.25 4.41 6.93
N TYR A 379 -18.24 3.47 7.86
CA TYR A 379 -17.22 2.45 8.05
C TYR A 379 -17.88 1.13 8.47
N ALA A 380 -17.31 0.02 8.03
CA ALA A 380 -17.65 -1.35 8.42
C ALA A 380 -16.36 -2.08 8.84
N ARG A 381 -16.46 -3.32 9.30
CA ARG A 381 -15.30 -4.22 9.36
C ARG A 381 -15.37 -5.16 8.14
N PRO A 382 -14.26 -5.51 7.50
CA PRO A 382 -14.25 -6.54 6.46
C PRO A 382 -14.37 -7.92 7.12
N GLU A 383 -15.58 -8.30 7.54
CA GLU A 383 -15.88 -9.58 8.21
C GLU A 383 -15.86 -10.79 7.26
N GLU A 384 -15.65 -10.55 5.96
CA GLU A 384 -15.48 -11.55 4.91
C GLU A 384 -14.22 -11.18 4.10
N PRO A 385 -13.18 -12.05 3.99
CA PRO A 385 -11.91 -11.69 3.35
C PRO A 385 -12.05 -11.28 1.88
N SER A 386 -13.05 -11.83 1.18
CA SER A 386 -13.37 -11.50 -0.21
C SER A 386 -13.68 -10.01 -0.44
N LEU A 387 -14.09 -9.25 0.60
CA LEU A 387 -14.28 -7.79 0.53
C LEU A 387 -12.96 -7.05 0.25
N LEU A 388 -11.82 -7.65 0.58
CA LEU A 388 -10.47 -7.16 0.28
C LEU A 388 -10.00 -7.59 -1.11
N ASP A 389 -10.70 -8.51 -1.79
CA ASP A 389 -10.31 -9.09 -3.08
C ASP A 389 -10.68 -8.19 -4.27
N ARG A 390 -10.29 -6.92 -4.19
CA ARG A 390 -10.51 -5.88 -5.20
C ARG A 390 -9.63 -4.66 -4.96
N GLN A 391 -9.26 -3.98 -6.03
CA GLN A 391 -8.52 -2.72 -5.98
C GLN A 391 -9.40 -1.58 -5.44
N GLY A 392 -8.78 -0.60 -4.78
CA GLY A 392 -9.44 0.64 -4.36
C GLY A 392 -10.25 0.52 -3.07
N VAL A 393 -10.12 -0.60 -2.33
CA VAL A 393 -10.66 -0.72 -0.98
C VAL A 393 -9.91 0.25 -0.08
N GLU A 394 -10.63 1.18 0.53
CA GLU A 394 -10.08 2.17 1.45
C GLU A 394 -10.19 1.64 2.89
N LEU A 395 -9.04 1.55 3.58
CA LEU A 395 -8.92 0.95 4.90
C LEU A 395 -8.49 1.99 5.95
N LEU A 396 -8.91 1.77 7.19
CA LEU A 396 -8.40 2.45 8.36
C LEU A 396 -7.78 1.39 9.28
N LEU A 397 -6.45 1.43 9.40
CA LEU A 397 -5.66 0.56 10.28
C LEU A 397 -5.52 1.27 11.63
N ILE A 398 -6.00 0.67 12.71
CA ILE A 398 -6.04 1.27 14.03
C ILE A 398 -5.24 0.44 15.02
N LYS A 399 -4.22 1.03 15.64
CA LYS A 399 -3.43 0.43 16.72
C LYS A 399 -3.76 1.14 18.04
N ARG A 400 -3.97 0.39 19.11
CA ARG A 400 -4.24 0.91 20.46
C ARG A 400 -3.24 0.30 21.44
N GLU A 401 -2.62 1.12 22.26
CA GLU A 401 -1.59 0.73 23.25
C GLU A 401 -2.11 -0.34 24.23
N GLN A 402 -3.32 -0.16 24.75
CA GLN A 402 -4.00 -1.15 25.62
C GLN A 402 -4.30 -2.50 24.93
N GLN A 403 -4.24 -2.58 23.60
CA GLN A 403 -4.42 -3.84 22.87
C GLN A 403 -3.08 -4.57 22.62
N GLU A 404 -1.95 -4.00 23.06
CA GLU A 404 -0.61 -4.62 23.03
C GLU A 404 -0.14 -5.16 24.37
N GLU A 405 -0.55 -4.59 25.51
CA GLU A 405 -0.38 -5.28 26.81
C GLU A 405 -1.15 -6.62 26.85
N ASP A 406 -2.24 -6.69 26.08
CA ASP A 406 -3.01 -7.90 25.76
C ASP A 406 -2.48 -8.62 24.49
N GLY A 407 -1.23 -8.35 24.10
CA GLY A 407 -0.58 -8.86 22.91
C GLY A 407 -0.77 -10.37 22.78
N LEU A 408 -1.16 -10.81 21.57
CA LEU A 408 -1.65 -12.15 21.20
C LEU A 408 -3.19 -12.38 21.30
N LYS A 409 -3.96 -11.60 22.07
CA LYS A 409 -5.44 -11.73 22.15
C LYS A 409 -6.23 -11.17 20.96
N GLY A 410 -5.59 -11.04 19.80
CA GLY A 410 -6.27 -10.88 18.51
C GLY A 410 -6.54 -12.22 17.82
N LEU A 411 -5.78 -13.26 18.15
CA LEU A 411 -5.91 -14.61 17.60
C LEU A 411 -6.37 -15.64 18.63
N GLY A 412 -6.17 -15.32 19.92
CA GLY A 412 -6.19 -16.32 20.99
C GLY A 412 -4.80 -16.94 21.13
N ASP A 413 -4.41 -17.19 22.38
CA ASP A 413 -3.02 -17.45 22.77
C ASP A 413 -2.36 -18.56 21.92
N GLU A 414 -3.04 -19.69 21.72
CA GLU A 414 -2.58 -20.84 20.92
C GLU A 414 -2.26 -20.48 19.45
N GLN A 415 -3.21 -19.82 18.78
CA GLN A 415 -3.07 -19.45 17.36
C GLN A 415 -1.98 -18.40 17.17
N SER A 416 -1.78 -17.54 18.17
CA SER A 416 -0.72 -16.54 18.19
C SER A 416 0.65 -17.15 18.50
N GLU A 417 0.74 -18.15 19.39
CA GLU A 417 1.96 -18.92 19.65
C GLU A 417 2.37 -19.73 18.40
N ALA A 418 1.40 -20.30 17.68
CA ALA A 418 1.65 -20.97 16.40
C ALA A 418 2.21 -20.00 15.34
N LEU A 419 1.63 -18.80 15.23
CA LEU A 419 2.10 -17.76 14.30
C LEU A 419 3.52 -17.28 14.65
N ALA A 420 3.84 -17.17 15.94
CA ALA A 420 5.19 -16.84 16.42
C ALA A 420 6.21 -17.93 16.06
N LYS A 421 5.88 -19.21 16.28
CA LYS A 421 6.74 -20.36 15.95
C LYS A 421 7.06 -20.45 14.46
N LEU A 422 6.07 -20.19 13.59
CA LEU A 422 6.30 -20.14 12.14
C LEU A 422 7.27 -19.02 11.74
N ALA A 423 7.16 -17.85 12.38
CA ALA A 423 8.08 -16.73 12.15
C ALA A 423 9.50 -17.03 12.67
N GLU A 424 9.63 -17.65 13.84
CA GLU A 424 10.91 -18.09 14.41
C GLU A 424 11.59 -19.14 13.51
N GLN A 425 10.86 -20.19 13.11
CA GLN A 425 11.36 -21.23 12.20
C GLN A 425 11.84 -20.64 10.86
N ASP A 426 11.10 -19.71 10.27
CA ASP A 426 11.53 -19.07 9.03
C ASP A 426 12.75 -18.17 9.24
N GLY A 427 12.84 -17.46 10.36
CA GLY A 427 14.01 -16.65 10.74
C GLY A 427 15.31 -17.46 10.93
N GLU A 428 15.19 -18.76 11.24
CA GLU A 428 16.33 -19.68 11.32
C GLU A 428 16.69 -20.35 9.97
N ASN A 429 15.74 -20.46 9.02
CA ASN A 429 15.83 -21.38 7.87
C ASN A 429 15.66 -20.73 6.47
N LEU A 430 15.40 -19.42 6.42
CA LEU A 430 15.38 -18.63 5.18
C LEU A 430 16.58 -17.68 5.16
N SER A 431 17.06 -17.38 3.96
CA SER A 431 18.00 -16.28 3.73
C SER A 431 17.27 -15.14 3.02
N ASP A 432 17.88 -13.96 3.04
CA ASP A 432 17.36 -12.77 2.39
C ASP A 432 17.15 -12.97 0.87
N GLU A 433 18.02 -13.75 0.20
CA GLU A 433 17.82 -14.13 -1.20
C GLU A 433 16.58 -15.00 -1.39
N ALA A 434 16.36 -15.99 -0.50
CA ALA A 434 15.19 -16.86 -0.58
C ALA A 434 13.88 -16.08 -0.40
N ILE A 435 13.87 -15.03 0.43
CA ILE A 435 12.74 -14.10 0.60
C ILE A 435 12.44 -13.32 -0.68
N LEU A 436 13.46 -12.89 -1.41
CA LEU A 436 13.27 -12.26 -2.71
C LEU A 436 12.73 -13.27 -3.74
N GLU A 437 13.25 -14.51 -3.75
CA GLU A 437 12.78 -15.59 -4.63
C GLU A 437 11.31 -16.01 -4.37
N GLU A 438 10.82 -15.94 -3.12
CA GLU A 438 9.40 -16.13 -2.77
C GLU A 438 8.48 -15.19 -3.57
N LEU A 439 8.95 -13.97 -3.82
CA LEU A 439 8.22 -12.90 -4.55
C LEU A 439 8.68 -12.69 -5.99
N LYS A 440 9.54 -13.57 -6.52
CA LYS A 440 10.14 -13.47 -7.87
C LYS A 440 11.01 -12.21 -8.07
N LEU A 441 11.48 -11.62 -6.97
CA LEU A 441 12.48 -10.56 -6.94
C LEU A 441 13.91 -11.15 -7.01
N SER A 442 14.91 -10.29 -7.21
CA SER A 442 16.32 -10.69 -7.29
C SER A 442 17.21 -9.66 -6.60
N THR A 443 18.32 -10.10 -6.00
CA THR A 443 19.33 -9.21 -5.38
C THR A 443 20.06 -8.31 -6.39
N LYS A 444 19.87 -8.50 -7.70
CA LYS A 444 20.41 -7.60 -8.73
C LYS A 444 19.56 -6.34 -8.91
N ASP A 445 18.28 -6.45 -8.62
CA ASP A 445 17.25 -5.45 -8.95
C ASP A 445 16.53 -4.94 -7.68
N THR A 446 16.98 -5.38 -6.50
CA THR A 446 16.39 -5.05 -5.19
C THR A 446 17.49 -4.97 -4.14
N GLU A 447 17.62 -3.79 -3.53
CA GLU A 447 18.58 -3.52 -2.47
C GLU A 447 18.08 -4.15 -1.15
N VAL A 448 18.62 -5.33 -0.83
CA VAL A 448 18.13 -6.15 0.29
C VAL A 448 18.65 -5.70 1.66
N GLU A 449 19.71 -4.88 1.70
CA GLU A 449 20.33 -4.35 2.93
C GLU A 449 19.35 -3.56 3.82
N ALA A 450 18.30 -2.99 3.23
CA ALA A 450 17.19 -2.36 3.99
C ALA A 450 16.46 -3.33 4.93
N LEU A 451 16.54 -4.64 4.68
CA LEU A 451 15.99 -5.68 5.54
C LEU A 451 16.83 -5.88 6.81
N SER A 452 18.13 -5.52 6.82
CA SER A 452 18.99 -5.58 8.02
C SER A 452 18.87 -4.35 8.93
N GLY A 453 17.88 -3.50 8.67
CA GLY A 453 17.37 -2.49 9.60
C GLY A 453 17.95 -1.08 9.51
N ASP A 454 18.98 -0.89 8.68
CA ASP A 454 19.58 0.40 8.42
C ASP A 454 19.02 1.07 7.16
N TRP A 455 18.97 2.40 7.20
CA TRP A 455 18.62 3.27 6.07
C TRP A 455 19.77 3.28 5.04
N ILE A 456 19.45 3.26 3.74
CA ILE A 456 20.43 3.13 2.63
C ILE A 456 20.22 4.17 1.52
#